data_AF-A0A853I1S0-F1
#
_entry.id   AF-A0A853I1S0-F1
#
_cell.length_a   1.000
_cell.length_b   1.000
_cell.length_c   1.000
_cell.angle_alpha   90.00
_cell.angle_beta   90.00
_cell.angle_gamma   90.00
#
_symmetry.space_group_name_H-M   'P 1'
#
loop_
_entity.id
_entity.type
_entity.pdbx_description
1 polymer ?
#
loop_
_entity_poly.entity_id
_entity_poly.type
_entity_poly.pdbx_seq_one_letter_code
_entity_poly.pdbx_strand_id
1 'polypeptide(L)'
;MKISSKFLIIIFMLISSLASAEQLELLQVKTTKAEICKAAFSTNSIPNDKIQVVSTGVINVRADDGSEFHFIRSIKGAEVHLKGKLESQAGKSDHKLLPMVLEVRRETGVSIRTSTTLLVTDNKLILVSGTCNFIEETNGQTSELWFIKLTK
;
A
#
# COMPACT_ATOMS: atom_id res chain seq x y z
N MET A 1 -46.51 -37.76 -37.92
CA MET A 1 -45.90 -36.65 -37.14
C MET A 1 -44.69 -37.17 -36.39
N LYS A 2 -43.49 -36.71 -36.73
CA LYS A 2 -42.27 -36.85 -35.91
C LYS A 2 -41.62 -35.48 -35.86
N ILE A 3 -41.80 -34.78 -34.74
CA ILE A 3 -41.10 -33.52 -34.47
C ILE A 3 -40.03 -33.87 -33.44
N SER A 4 -38.84 -34.21 -33.93
CA SER A 4 -37.64 -34.33 -33.11
C SER A 4 -37.19 -32.93 -32.73
N SER A 5 -37.58 -32.49 -31.53
CA SER A 5 -37.13 -31.25 -30.91
C SER A 5 -35.64 -31.36 -30.59
N LYS A 6 -34.81 -30.58 -31.30
CA LYS A 6 -33.39 -30.42 -31.00
C LYS A 6 -33.27 -29.51 -29.79
N PHE A 7 -32.92 -30.06 -28.64
CA PHE A 7 -32.51 -29.30 -27.47
C PHE A 7 -31.22 -28.55 -27.81
N LEU A 8 -31.33 -27.24 -28.00
CA LEU A 8 -30.19 -26.32 -28.09
C LEU A 8 -29.71 -26.05 -26.66
N ILE A 9 -28.64 -26.72 -26.24
CA ILE A 9 -27.95 -26.39 -24.98
C ILE A 9 -27.21 -25.07 -25.23
N ILE A 10 -27.78 -23.96 -24.76
CA ILE A 10 -27.11 -22.67 -24.70
C ILE A 10 -26.10 -22.78 -23.56
N ILE A 11 -24.84 -23.00 -23.91
CA ILE A 11 -23.71 -22.93 -22.98
C ILE A 11 -23.60 -21.46 -22.54
N PHE A 12 -24.06 -21.18 -21.32
CA PHE A 12 -23.71 -19.95 -20.61
C PHE A 12 -22.19 -19.96 -20.41
N MET A 13 -21.46 -19.28 -21.29
CA MET A 13 -20.08 -18.88 -20.99
C MET A 13 -20.15 -17.90 -19.83
N LEU A 14 -19.98 -18.39 -18.60
CA LEU A 14 -19.49 -17.58 -17.49
C LEU A 14 -18.08 -17.13 -17.89
N ILE A 15 -17.99 -15.95 -18.49
CA ILE A 15 -16.77 -15.18 -18.55
C ILE A 15 -16.53 -14.73 -17.11
N SER A 16 -15.88 -15.59 -16.32
CA SER A 16 -15.23 -15.17 -15.10
C SER A 16 -14.21 -14.13 -15.52
N SER A 17 -14.55 -12.84 -15.32
CA SER A 17 -13.56 -11.78 -15.36
C SER A 17 -12.47 -12.18 -14.36
N LEU A 18 -11.31 -12.59 -14.87
CA LEU A 18 -10.10 -12.63 -14.07
C LEU A 18 -9.86 -11.18 -13.67
N ALA A 19 -10.40 -10.77 -12.52
CA ALA A 19 -9.97 -9.55 -11.86
C ALA A 19 -8.46 -9.75 -11.61
N SER A 20 -7.62 -9.00 -12.33
CA SER A 20 -6.18 -8.98 -12.06
C SER A 20 -6.01 -8.68 -10.58
N ALA A 21 -5.30 -9.54 -9.86
CA ALA A 21 -5.02 -9.27 -8.45
C ALA A 21 -4.16 -8.02 -8.38
N GLU A 22 -4.64 -6.97 -7.72
CA GLU A 22 -3.86 -5.76 -7.51
C GLU A 22 -2.81 -6.06 -6.43
N GLN A 23 -1.61 -5.48 -6.55
CA GLN A 23 -0.53 -5.63 -5.60
C GLN A 23 -0.32 -4.31 -4.86
N LEU A 24 -0.49 -4.34 -3.54
CA LEU A 24 -0.13 -3.23 -2.67
C LEU A 24 1.32 -3.39 -2.24
N GLU A 25 2.15 -2.43 -2.64
CA GLU A 25 3.55 -2.35 -2.25
C GLU A 25 3.71 -1.38 -1.08
N LEU A 26 4.37 -1.82 0.00
CA LEU A 26 4.82 -0.99 1.12
C LEU A 26 6.32 -0.75 1.01
N LEU A 27 6.74 0.51 0.95
CA LEU A 27 8.14 0.91 0.81
C LEU A 27 8.62 1.65 2.05
N GLN A 28 9.75 1.22 2.60
CA GLN A 28 10.49 1.97 3.61
C GLN A 28 11.60 2.79 2.98
N VAL A 29 11.61 4.08 3.28
CA VAL A 29 12.58 5.07 2.82
C VAL A 29 13.35 5.62 4.01
N LYS A 30 14.68 5.69 3.89
CA LYS A 30 15.57 6.27 4.91
C LYS A 30 16.39 7.43 4.34
N THR A 31 16.54 8.49 5.14
CA THR A 31 17.37 9.66 4.82
C THR A 31 18.01 10.25 6.08
N THR A 32 19.23 10.76 5.98
CA THR A 32 19.91 11.48 7.07
C THR A 32 19.61 12.98 7.05
N LYS A 33 18.95 13.48 6.00
CA LYS A 33 18.69 14.91 5.81
C LYS A 33 17.28 15.30 6.26
N ALA A 34 17.18 16.26 7.18
CA ALA A 34 15.92 16.66 7.80
C ALA A 34 15.00 17.41 6.82
N GLU A 35 15.56 18.24 5.95
CA GLU A 35 14.85 19.00 4.92
C GLU A 35 14.18 18.07 3.90
N ILE A 36 14.85 16.98 3.51
CA ILE A 36 14.29 15.94 2.62
C ILE A 36 13.07 15.30 3.29
N CYS A 37 13.17 14.99 4.58
CA CYS A 37 12.07 14.39 5.33
C CYS A 37 10.87 15.34 5.44
N LYS A 38 11.10 16.62 5.76
CA LYS A 38 10.05 17.66 5.82
C LYS A 38 9.36 17.88 4.47
N ALA A 39 10.15 17.88 3.38
CA ALA A 39 9.62 18.02 2.04
C ALA A 39 8.67 16.87 1.69
N ALA A 40 9.03 15.62 2.03
CA ALA A 40 8.18 14.45 1.79
C ALA A 40 6.80 14.56 2.45
N PHE A 41 6.74 15.05 3.70
CA PHE A 41 5.46 15.31 4.39
C PHE A 41 4.64 16.42 3.75
N SER A 42 5.29 17.38 3.10
CA SER A 42 4.61 18.50 2.44
C SER A 42 4.07 18.12 1.06
N THR A 43 4.76 17.23 0.34
CA THR A 43 4.43 16.87 -1.05
C THR A 43 3.76 15.50 -1.19
N ASN A 44 3.74 14.68 -0.13
CA ASN A 44 3.33 13.28 -0.15
C ASN A 44 4.06 12.42 -1.19
N SER A 45 5.28 12.80 -1.57
CA SER A 45 6.07 12.12 -2.61
C SER A 45 7.37 11.55 -2.06
N ILE A 46 7.87 10.49 -2.70
CA ILE A 46 9.24 10.04 -2.45
C ILE A 46 10.18 11.15 -2.93
N PRO A 47 11.12 11.63 -2.09
CA PRO A 47 12.12 12.61 -2.53
C PRO A 47 13.01 12.06 -3.66
N ASN A 48 13.49 12.90 -4.57
CA ASN A 48 14.34 12.42 -5.68
C ASN A 48 15.84 12.30 -5.33
N ASP A 49 16.22 12.65 -4.10
CA ASP A 49 17.60 12.58 -3.62
C ASP A 49 18.06 11.14 -3.37
N LYS A 50 19.34 10.94 -3.01
CA LYS A 50 19.92 9.62 -2.67
C LYS A 50 19.19 8.96 -1.48
N ILE A 51 18.08 8.31 -1.78
CA ILE A 51 17.29 7.53 -0.84
C ILE A 51 17.72 6.08 -0.89
N GLN A 52 17.90 5.49 0.28
CA GLN A 52 17.94 4.04 0.38
C GLN A 52 16.50 3.53 0.49
N VAL A 53 16.02 2.81 -0.53
CA VAL A 53 14.84 1.94 -0.38
C VAL A 53 15.30 0.73 0.42
N VAL A 54 14.75 0.60 1.62
CA VAL A 54 15.28 -0.31 2.64
C VAL A 54 14.61 -1.67 2.57
N SER A 55 13.34 -1.70 2.14
CA SER A 55 12.53 -2.90 1.99
C SER A 55 11.27 -2.60 1.19
N THR A 56 10.79 -3.60 0.45
CA THR A 56 9.49 -3.61 -0.23
C THR A 56 8.69 -4.82 0.27
N GLY A 57 7.50 -4.57 0.82
CA GLY A 57 6.51 -5.61 1.13
C GLY A 57 5.42 -5.62 0.07
N VAL A 58 5.02 -6.78 -0.42
CA VAL A 58 3.97 -6.89 -1.45
C VAL A 58 2.86 -7.78 -0.91
N ILE A 59 1.62 -7.31 -1.04
CA ILE A 59 0.42 -8.08 -0.71
C ILE A 59 -0.58 -8.00 -1.85
N ASN A 60 -1.16 -9.14 -2.24
CA ASN A 60 -2.25 -9.18 -3.20
C ASN A 60 -3.52 -8.68 -2.51
N VAL A 61 -4.20 -7.74 -3.15
CA VAL A 61 -5.44 -7.14 -2.69
C VAL A 61 -6.46 -7.15 -3.82
N ARG A 62 -7.73 -7.15 -3.47
CA ARG A 62 -8.83 -7.02 -4.41
C ARG A 62 -9.80 -5.99 -3.87
N ALA A 63 -10.20 -5.07 -4.73
CA ALA A 63 -11.23 -4.12 -4.37
C ALA A 63 -12.59 -4.83 -4.21
N ASP A 64 -13.33 -4.41 -3.17
CA ASP A 64 -14.74 -4.76 -2.96
C ASP A 64 -15.04 -6.27 -2.78
N ASP A 65 -14.03 -7.09 -2.53
CA ASP A 65 -14.21 -8.53 -2.26
C ASP A 65 -14.65 -8.83 -0.81
N GLY A 66 -14.71 -7.78 0.03
CA GLY A 66 -15.06 -7.87 1.44
C GLY A 66 -13.92 -8.32 2.36
N SER A 67 -12.75 -8.65 1.82
CA SER A 67 -11.62 -9.20 2.56
C SER A 67 -10.76 -8.08 3.16
N GLU A 68 -10.49 -8.16 4.47
CA GLU A 68 -9.41 -7.39 5.09
C GLU A 68 -8.07 -8.07 4.75
N PHE A 69 -7.09 -7.28 4.31
CA PHE A 69 -5.74 -7.76 4.15
C PHE A 69 -4.94 -7.53 5.44
N HIS A 70 -4.02 -8.45 5.71
CA HIS A 70 -3.10 -8.39 6.83
C HIS A 70 -1.69 -8.69 6.35
N PHE A 71 -0.78 -7.76 6.61
CA PHE A 71 0.63 -7.87 6.27
C PHE A 71 1.45 -7.69 7.55
N ILE A 72 2.22 -8.70 7.92
CA ILE A 72 3.13 -8.67 9.06
C ILE A 72 4.52 -9.00 8.55
N ARG A 73 5.48 -8.09 8.73
CA ARG A 73 6.86 -8.31 8.28
C ARG A 73 7.89 -7.63 9.16
N SER A 74 8.98 -8.34 9.42
CA SER A 74 10.17 -7.77 10.03
C SER A 74 11.03 -7.07 8.96
N ILE A 75 11.32 -5.80 9.17
CA ILE A 75 12.08 -4.94 8.27
C ILE A 75 13.15 -4.22 9.10
N LYS A 76 14.41 -4.65 8.96
CA LYS A 76 15.62 -4.03 9.57
C LYS A 76 15.41 -3.48 10.99
N GLY A 77 15.02 -4.34 11.93
CA GLY A 77 14.85 -3.98 13.35
C GLY A 77 13.49 -3.34 13.70
N ALA A 78 12.56 -3.35 12.75
CA ALA A 78 11.16 -3.00 12.99
C ALA A 78 10.24 -4.14 12.58
N GLU A 79 9.26 -4.48 13.42
CA GLU A 79 8.12 -5.30 13.07
C GLU A 79 7.00 -4.39 12.53
N VAL A 80 6.57 -4.65 11.31
CA VAL A 80 5.58 -3.83 10.61
C VAL A 80 4.30 -4.62 10.43
N HIS A 81 3.21 -4.06 10.91
CA HIS A 81 1.86 -4.59 10.82
C HIS A 81 1.04 -3.61 10.01
N LEU A 82 0.63 -4.01 8.81
CA LEU A 82 -0.25 -3.24 7.96
C LEU A 82 -1.54 -4.04 7.77
N LYS A 83 -2.67 -3.42 8.08
CA LYS A 83 -4.00 -4.02 7.85
C LYS A 83 -4.95 -3.02 7.23
N GLY A 84 -5.89 -3.48 6.43
CA GLY A 84 -6.87 -2.60 5.81
C GLY A 84 -7.69 -3.30 4.74
N LYS A 85 -8.41 -2.51 3.96
CA LYS A 85 -9.28 -3.02 2.90
C LYS A 85 -9.20 -2.08 1.70
N LEU A 86 -9.18 -2.65 0.50
CA LEU A 86 -9.25 -1.88 -0.74
C LEU A 86 -10.70 -1.76 -1.18
N GLU A 87 -11.15 -0.54 -1.45
CA GLU A 87 -12.54 -0.24 -1.82
C GLU A 87 -12.56 0.62 -3.08
N SER A 88 -13.50 0.38 -3.98
CA SER A 88 -13.67 1.26 -5.14
C SER A 88 -14.30 2.60 -4.72
N GLN A 89 -13.82 3.70 -5.30
CA GLN A 89 -14.45 5.00 -5.08
C GLN A 89 -15.73 5.11 -5.92
N ALA A 90 -16.86 5.38 -5.28
CA ALA A 90 -18.14 5.57 -5.97
C ALA A 90 -18.04 6.67 -7.03
N GLY A 91 -18.44 6.35 -8.27
CA GLY A 91 -18.43 7.27 -9.40
C GLY A 91 -17.06 7.50 -10.06
N LYS A 92 -15.99 6.83 -9.65
CA LYS A 92 -14.65 6.92 -10.26
C LYS A 92 -13.96 5.56 -10.34
N SER A 93 -13.96 4.94 -11.53
CA SER A 93 -13.55 3.54 -11.71
C SER A 93 -12.05 3.27 -11.55
N ASP A 94 -11.21 4.29 -11.69
CA ASP A 94 -9.75 4.25 -11.59
C ASP A 94 -9.23 4.63 -10.20
N HIS A 95 -10.13 5.06 -9.31
CA HIS A 95 -9.79 5.50 -7.96
C HIS A 95 -10.19 4.45 -6.94
N LYS A 96 -9.27 4.19 -5.99
CA LYS A 96 -9.52 3.28 -4.87
C LYS A 96 -9.33 4.03 -3.54
N LEU A 97 -10.16 3.69 -2.57
CA LEU A 97 -9.98 4.08 -1.18
C LEU A 97 -9.30 2.93 -0.43
N LEU A 98 -8.36 3.30 0.43
CA LEU A 98 -7.60 2.38 1.26
C LEU A 98 -7.68 2.82 2.72
N PRO A 99 -8.79 2.53 3.43
CA PRO A 99 -8.82 2.54 4.88
C PRO A 99 -7.84 1.51 5.43
N MET A 100 -6.89 1.97 6.25
CA MET A 100 -5.84 1.10 6.79
C MET A 100 -5.25 1.59 8.11
N VAL A 101 -4.60 0.66 8.80
CA VAL A 101 -3.79 0.89 10.00
C VAL A 101 -2.39 0.34 9.73
N LEU A 102 -1.39 1.22 9.87
CA LEU A 102 0.03 0.87 9.87
C LEU A 102 0.54 0.98 11.31
N GLU A 103 1.11 -0.11 11.82
CA GLU A 103 1.82 -0.16 13.09
C GLU A 103 3.27 -0.59 12.85
N VAL A 104 4.22 0.17 13.40
CA VAL A 104 5.66 -0.07 13.28
C VAL A 104 6.21 -0.15 14.69
N ARG A 105 6.59 -1.36 15.12
CA ARG A 105 7.21 -1.62 16.42
C ARG A 105 8.70 -1.83 16.25
N ARG A 106 9.52 -1.00 16.88
CA ARG A 106 10.99 -1.15 16.86
C ARG A 106 11.46 -1.98 18.04
N GLU A 107 12.59 -2.67 17.86
CA GLU A 107 13.28 -3.39 18.94
C GLU A 107 13.63 -2.47 20.13
N THR A 108 13.80 -1.18 19.89
CA THR A 108 14.02 -0.16 20.92
C THR A 108 12.78 0.15 21.78
N GLY A 109 11.65 -0.52 21.55
CA GLY A 109 10.37 -0.31 22.25
C GLY A 109 9.53 0.84 21.73
N VAL A 110 10.03 1.61 20.75
CA VAL A 110 9.26 2.69 20.10
C VAL A 110 8.23 2.07 19.17
N SER A 111 6.95 2.42 19.35
CA SER A 111 5.86 2.02 18.46
C SER A 111 5.19 3.25 17.83
N ILE A 112 5.00 3.22 16.52
CA ILE A 112 4.24 4.21 15.76
C ILE A 112 3.00 3.51 15.23
N ARG A 113 1.82 4.10 15.46
CA ARG A 113 0.56 3.61 14.91
C ARG A 113 -0.15 4.73 14.17
N THR A 114 -0.46 4.50 12.90
CA THR A 114 -1.14 5.45 12.02
C THR A 114 -2.40 4.80 11.47
N SER A 115 -3.55 5.45 11.65
CA SER A 115 -4.83 5.06 11.07
C SER A 115 -5.23 6.12 10.06
N THR A 116 -5.50 5.73 8.81
CA THR A 116 -5.81 6.68 7.74
C THR A 116 -6.65 6.03 6.65
N THR A 117 -7.30 6.85 5.84
CA THR A 117 -7.96 6.44 4.60
C THR A 117 -7.30 7.19 3.45
N LEU A 118 -6.69 6.43 2.54
CA LEU A 118 -5.92 7.01 1.43
C LEU A 118 -6.67 6.85 0.12
N LEU A 119 -6.65 7.88 -0.70
CA LEU A 119 -7.00 7.77 -2.11
C LEU A 119 -5.78 7.23 -2.86
N VAL A 120 -5.83 5.98 -3.29
CA VAL A 120 -4.75 5.31 -4.01
C VAL A 120 -5.13 5.10 -5.48
N THR A 121 -4.15 5.29 -6.36
CA THR A 121 -4.27 5.02 -7.81
C THR A 121 -3.10 4.16 -8.24
N ASP A 122 -3.24 3.46 -9.35
CA ASP A 122 -2.12 2.77 -9.99
C ASP A 122 -0.96 3.73 -10.21
N ASN A 123 0.26 3.25 -9.99
CA ASN A 123 1.51 3.97 -10.28
C ASN A 123 1.84 5.19 -9.39
N LYS A 124 0.97 5.59 -8.45
CA LYS A 124 1.26 6.70 -7.54
C LYS A 124 1.69 6.21 -6.16
N LEU A 125 2.87 6.66 -5.73
CA LEU A 125 3.33 6.50 -4.34
C LEU A 125 2.69 7.55 -3.45
N ILE A 126 2.26 7.13 -2.27
CA ILE A 126 1.62 8.00 -1.28
C ILE A 126 2.30 7.81 0.07
N LEU A 127 2.71 8.91 0.68
CA LEU A 127 3.24 8.90 2.05
C LEU A 127 2.13 8.53 3.04
N VAL A 128 2.41 7.57 3.91
CA VAL A 128 1.48 7.09 4.93
C VAL A 128 1.86 7.58 6.31
N SER A 129 3.14 7.40 6.66
CA SER A 129 3.65 7.64 8.00
C SER A 129 5.15 7.83 7.96
N GLY A 130 5.72 8.37 9.03
CA GLY A 130 7.15 8.51 9.17
C GLY A 130 7.55 9.33 10.40
N THR A 131 8.85 9.33 10.66
CA THR A 131 9.48 10.15 11.69
C THR A 131 10.67 10.88 11.11
N CYS A 132 10.68 12.20 11.22
CA CYS A 132 11.84 13.01 10.93
C CYS A 132 12.67 13.19 12.19
N ASN A 133 13.95 12.81 12.13
CA ASN A 133 14.88 13.15 13.20
C ASN A 133 15.46 14.54 12.89
N PHE A 134 15.27 15.47 13.82
CA PHE A 134 15.73 16.86 13.72
C PHE A 134 17.01 17.03 14.53
N ILE A 135 18.11 16.41 14.11
CA ILE A 135 19.42 16.73 14.67
C ILE A 135 20.35 17.01 13.50
N GLU A 136 20.77 18.28 13.40
CA GLU A 136 21.81 18.72 12.47
C GLU A 136 23.12 17.97 12.79
N GLU A 137 23.40 16.98 11.96
CA GLU A 137 24.71 16.43 11.58
C GLU A 137 25.62 15.78 12.63
N THR A 138 25.32 15.82 13.93
CA THR A 138 26.33 15.36 14.92
C THR A 138 26.17 13.94 15.45
N ASN A 139 25.03 13.26 15.23
CA ASN A 139 24.87 11.86 15.66
C ASN A 139 23.84 11.11 14.79
N GLY A 140 24.29 10.39 13.75
CA GLY A 140 23.76 9.13 13.19
C GLY A 140 22.25 8.84 13.06
N GLN A 141 21.35 9.77 13.34
CA GLN A 141 19.91 9.52 13.43
C GLN A 141 19.28 9.64 12.04
N THR A 142 18.85 8.50 11.51
CA THR A 142 18.26 8.41 10.18
C THR A 142 16.74 8.60 10.28
N SER A 143 16.18 9.54 9.51
CA SER A 143 14.73 9.69 9.34
C SER A 143 14.16 8.51 8.56
N GLU A 144 12.93 8.12 8.88
CA GLU A 144 12.25 6.96 8.32
C GLU A 144 10.87 7.34 7.82
N LEU A 145 10.56 6.98 6.58
CA LEU A 145 9.30 7.27 5.90
C LEU A 145 8.72 5.98 5.31
N TRP A 146 7.40 5.87 5.35
CA TRP A 146 6.65 4.71 4.86
C TRP A 146 5.69 5.16 3.76
N PHE A 147 5.87 4.60 2.57
CA PHE A 147 5.07 4.88 1.39
C PHE A 147 4.32 3.64 0.94
N ILE A 148 3.18 3.84 0.30
CA ILE A 148 2.45 2.77 -0.37
C ILE A 148 2.20 3.08 -1.83
N LYS A 149 2.03 2.04 -2.64
CA LYS A 149 1.67 2.13 -4.05
C LYS A 149 0.79 0.95 -4.44
N LEU A 150 -0.20 1.19 -5.30
CA LEU A 150 -0.96 0.12 -5.95
C LEU A 150 -0.36 -0.19 -7.33
N THR A 151 -0.27 -1.47 -7.65
CA THR A 151 0.23 -2.00 -8.92
C THR A 151 -0.66 -3.13 -9.44
N LYS A 152 -0.54 -3.44 -10.73
CA LYS A 152 -1.34 -4.45 -11.43
C LYS A 152 -0.52 -5.69 -11.75
#